data_AF-A0A2A2KFA6-F1
#
_entry.id   AF-A0A2A2KFA6-F1
#
_cell.length_a   1.000
_cell.length_b   1.000
_cell.length_c   1.000
_cell.angle_alpha   90.00
_cell.angle_beta   90.00
_cell.angle_gamma   90.00
#
_symmetry.space_group_name_H-M   'P 1'
#
loop_
_entity.id
_entity.type
_entity.pdbx_description
1 polymer ?
#
loop_
_entity_poly.entity_id
_entity_poly.type
_entity_poly.pdbx_seq_one_letter_code
_entity_poly.pdbx_strand_id
1 'polypeptide(L)'
;MLRSSLILALVLAVSAKTGFDGIQSISEAGFKCLKSHGYDFFIARIWESSGNFDNTGYQNIKNARNTGWTDIDGYVFPCLASNCAPPANQVEAVINKLKSTGAKVNYVWLDIEIYHWSADHAHNRNFITAMVNEIEVFLSEYQ
;
A
#
# COMPACT_ATOMS: atom_id res chain seq x y z
N MET A 1 -28.77 29.15 45.35
CA MET A 1 -28.74 28.73 43.93
C MET A 1 -27.28 28.57 43.52
N LEU A 2 -26.69 27.40 43.74
CA LEU A 2 -25.32 27.09 43.31
C LEU A 2 -25.40 26.46 41.93
N ARG A 3 -24.97 27.18 40.89
CA ARG A 3 -24.99 26.68 39.51
C ARG A 3 -23.82 25.72 39.32
N SER A 4 -24.11 24.44 39.27
CA SER A 4 -23.16 23.40 38.87
C SER A 4 -22.77 23.61 37.40
N SER A 5 -21.51 23.97 37.16
CA SER A 5 -20.92 23.93 35.82
C SER A 5 -20.29 22.55 35.61
N LEU A 6 -20.99 21.65 34.94
CA LEU A 6 -20.46 20.37 34.48
C LEU A 6 -19.62 20.63 33.22
N ILE A 7 -18.30 20.58 33.31
CA ILE A 7 -17.41 20.60 32.14
C ILE A 7 -17.35 19.17 31.60
N LEU A 8 -18.13 18.88 30.56
CA LEU A 8 -18.05 17.63 29.82
C LEU A 8 -16.86 17.71 28.87
N ALA A 9 -15.71 17.19 29.29
CA ALA A 9 -14.57 17.01 28.40
C ALA A 9 -14.92 15.91 27.37
N LEU A 10 -15.22 16.31 26.14
CA LEU A 10 -15.30 15.39 25.00
C LEU A 10 -13.89 14.86 24.72
N VAL A 11 -13.57 13.71 25.32
CA VAL A 11 -12.44 12.91 24.85
C VAL A 11 -12.92 12.28 23.53
N LEU A 12 -12.56 12.90 22.40
CA LEU A 12 -12.69 12.24 21.11
C LEU A 12 -11.80 11.00 21.18
N ALA A 13 -12.40 9.83 21.33
CA ALA A 13 -11.68 8.57 21.23
C ALA A 13 -11.10 8.49 19.81
N VAL A 14 -9.79 8.73 19.69
CA VAL A 14 -9.06 8.48 18.45
C VAL A 14 -9.05 6.97 18.27
N SER A 15 -9.90 6.47 17.38
CA SER A 15 -9.87 5.08 16.96
C SER A 15 -8.70 4.91 16.00
N ALA A 16 -7.63 4.27 16.48
CA ALA A 16 -6.54 3.82 15.63
C ALA A 16 -6.82 2.37 15.21
N LYS A 17 -6.66 2.09 13.92
CA LYS A 17 -6.67 0.71 13.42
C LYS A 17 -5.29 0.11 13.63
N THR A 18 -5.23 -1.17 13.97
CA THR A 18 -3.97 -1.92 13.94
C THR A 18 -3.87 -2.63 12.59
N GLY A 19 -2.68 -2.71 12.04
CA GLY A 19 -2.43 -3.37 10.77
C GLY A 19 -0.95 -3.57 10.55
N PHE A 20 -0.61 -4.07 9.37
CA PHE A 20 0.75 -4.51 9.07
C PHE A 20 1.02 -4.48 7.56
N ASP A 21 2.28 -4.41 7.19
CA ASP A 21 2.77 -4.73 5.86
C ASP A 21 3.49 -6.09 5.86
N GLY A 22 3.65 -6.70 4.69
CA GLY A 22 4.41 -7.94 4.62
C GLY A 22 4.64 -8.49 3.21
N ILE A 23 5.72 -9.26 3.10
CA ILE A 23 6.18 -9.88 1.84
C ILE A 23 6.08 -11.42 1.85
N GLN A 24 5.94 -12.02 3.03
CA GLN A 24 5.85 -13.47 3.17
C GLN A 24 4.44 -13.96 2.79
N SER A 25 4.33 -15.22 2.37
CA SER A 25 3.02 -15.80 2.02
C SER A 25 2.12 -15.91 3.25
N ILE A 26 0.88 -15.42 3.12
CA ILE A 26 -0.14 -15.49 4.17
C ILE A 26 -1.37 -16.16 3.59
N SER A 27 -1.79 -17.27 4.20
CA SER A 27 -2.99 -18.00 3.80
C SER A 27 -4.27 -17.27 4.22
N GLU A 28 -5.41 -17.64 3.62
CA GLU A 28 -6.72 -17.16 4.09
C GLU A 28 -6.96 -17.47 5.58
N ALA A 29 -6.50 -18.64 6.07
CA ALA A 29 -6.59 -18.97 7.49
C ALA A 29 -5.75 -18.01 8.35
N GLY A 30 -4.57 -17.60 7.86
CA GLY A 30 -3.74 -16.57 8.50
C GLY A 30 -4.45 -15.22 8.59
N PHE A 31 -5.04 -14.75 7.49
CA PHE A 31 -5.82 -13.50 7.49
C PHE A 31 -7.06 -13.56 8.38
N LYS A 32 -7.74 -14.70 8.47
CA LYS A 32 -8.84 -14.90 9.43
C LYS A 32 -8.35 -14.80 10.87
N CYS A 33 -7.20 -15.41 11.18
CA CYS A 33 -6.58 -15.33 12.50
C CYS A 33 -6.20 -13.89 12.86
N LEU A 34 -5.53 -13.16 11.96
CA LEU A 34 -5.14 -11.77 12.20
C LEU A 34 -6.35 -10.88 12.45
N LYS A 35 -7.41 -11.04 11.65
CA LYS A 35 -8.66 -10.29 11.83
C LYS A 35 -9.32 -10.57 13.19
N SER A 36 -9.31 -11.82 13.66
CA SER A 36 -9.84 -12.16 14.98
C SER A 36 -9.01 -11.60 16.14
N HIS A 37 -7.80 -11.11 15.87
CA HIS A 37 -6.89 -10.49 16.83
C HIS A 37 -6.78 -8.96 16.66
N GLY A 38 -7.73 -8.34 15.95
CA GLY A 38 -7.86 -6.88 15.89
C GLY A 38 -6.97 -6.19 14.85
N TYR A 39 -6.45 -6.95 13.87
CA TYR A 39 -5.82 -6.35 12.70
C TYR A 39 -6.88 -6.04 11.64
N ASP A 40 -6.91 -4.80 11.17
CA ASP A 40 -7.96 -4.27 10.31
C ASP A 40 -7.44 -3.68 8.99
N PHE A 41 -6.13 -3.48 8.85
CA PHE A 41 -5.49 -3.05 7.59
C PHE A 41 -4.25 -3.87 7.21
N PHE A 42 -4.03 -4.06 5.90
CA PHE A 42 -2.87 -4.79 5.37
C PHE A 42 -2.29 -4.10 4.13
N ILE A 43 -0.96 -3.99 4.04
CA ILE A 43 -0.26 -3.44 2.86
C ILE A 43 0.67 -4.50 2.28
N ALA A 44 0.40 -4.95 1.05
CA ALA A 44 1.24 -5.94 0.38
C ALA A 44 2.32 -5.29 -0.49
N ARG A 45 3.53 -5.84 -0.54
CA ARG A 45 4.46 -5.47 -1.63
C ARG A 45 3.92 -5.97 -2.96
N ILE A 46 3.85 -5.13 -3.97
CA ILE A 46 3.36 -5.50 -5.31
C ILE A 46 4.40 -5.30 -6.42
N TRP A 47 5.53 -4.66 -6.09
CA TRP A 47 6.68 -4.52 -6.98
C TRP A 47 7.97 -4.52 -6.18
N GLU A 48 8.98 -5.21 -6.70
CA GLU A 48 10.28 -5.39 -6.08
C GLU A 48 11.28 -4.38 -6.63
N SER A 49 12.21 -3.93 -5.78
CA SER A 49 13.30 -3.05 -6.18
C SER A 49 14.32 -3.68 -7.13
N SER A 50 14.13 -4.96 -7.48
CA SER A 50 14.81 -5.65 -8.59
C SER A 50 14.10 -5.50 -9.94
N GLY A 51 12.96 -4.78 -10.00
CA GLY A 51 12.19 -4.54 -11.22
C GLY A 51 11.24 -5.68 -11.61
N ASN A 52 10.68 -6.40 -10.63
CA ASN A 52 9.79 -7.54 -10.85
C ASN A 52 8.49 -7.42 -10.04
N PHE A 53 7.46 -8.14 -10.49
CA PHE A 53 6.22 -8.31 -9.73
C PHE A 53 6.45 -9.19 -8.49
N ASP A 54 5.99 -8.74 -7.33
CA ASP A 54 5.91 -9.59 -6.14
C ASP A 54 4.62 -10.43 -6.19
N ASN A 55 4.68 -11.59 -6.86
CA ASN A 55 3.51 -12.47 -7.02
C ASN A 55 2.94 -12.96 -5.68
N THR A 56 3.75 -12.99 -4.61
CA THR A 56 3.28 -13.37 -3.27
C THR A 56 2.36 -12.29 -2.72
N GLY A 57 2.73 -11.02 -2.86
CA GLY A 57 1.88 -9.91 -2.43
C GLY A 57 0.55 -9.83 -3.19
N TYR A 58 0.54 -10.04 -4.51
CA TYR A 58 -0.70 -10.14 -5.29
C TYR A 58 -1.61 -11.27 -4.76
N GLN A 59 -1.05 -12.43 -4.44
CA GLN A 59 -1.82 -13.53 -3.88
C GLN A 59 -2.31 -13.23 -2.45
N ASN A 60 -1.50 -12.57 -1.62
CA ASN A 60 -1.91 -12.13 -0.28
C ASN A 60 -3.08 -11.15 -0.33
N ILE A 61 -3.09 -10.19 -1.26
CA ILE A 61 -4.22 -9.27 -1.47
C ILE A 61 -5.51 -10.06 -1.74
N LYS A 62 -5.46 -11.06 -2.63
CA LYS A 62 -6.62 -11.89 -2.95
C LYS A 62 -7.09 -12.70 -1.74
N ASN A 63 -6.16 -13.33 -1.01
CA ASN A 63 -6.47 -14.09 0.19
C ASN A 63 -7.14 -13.20 1.26
N ALA A 64 -6.60 -12.01 1.51
CA ALA A 64 -7.17 -11.05 2.45
C ALA A 64 -8.60 -10.64 2.04
N ARG A 65 -8.81 -10.25 0.77
CA ARG A 65 -10.14 -9.90 0.24
C ARG A 65 -11.15 -11.04 0.40
N ASN A 66 -10.76 -12.28 0.08
CA ASN A 66 -11.62 -13.47 0.23
C ASN A 66 -12.05 -13.74 1.68
N THR A 67 -11.33 -13.20 2.66
CA THR A 67 -11.65 -13.32 4.09
C THR A 67 -12.36 -12.09 4.67
N GLY A 68 -12.79 -11.17 3.80
CA GLY A 68 -13.58 -10.01 4.16
C GLY A 68 -12.75 -8.84 4.71
N TRP A 69 -11.44 -8.79 4.45
CA TRP A 69 -10.66 -7.59 4.70
C TRP A 69 -11.01 -6.51 3.68
N THR A 70 -11.29 -5.30 4.16
CA THR A 70 -11.71 -4.17 3.32
C THR A 70 -10.62 -3.12 3.19
N ASP A 71 -9.75 -2.97 4.19
CA ASP A 71 -8.64 -2.03 4.20
C ASP A 71 -7.37 -2.74 3.72
N ILE A 72 -7.15 -2.76 2.40
CA ILE A 72 -6.01 -3.45 1.79
C ILE A 72 -5.40 -2.55 0.76
N ASP A 73 -4.10 -2.32 0.91
CA ASP A 73 -3.30 -1.51 0.02
C ASP A 73 -2.15 -2.33 -0.57
N GLY A 74 -1.44 -1.75 -1.53
CA GLY A 74 -0.18 -2.31 -1.99
C GLY A 74 0.90 -1.26 -2.11
N TYR A 75 2.17 -1.66 -2.03
CA TYR A 75 3.30 -0.76 -2.19
C TYR A 75 4.26 -1.20 -3.29
N VAL A 76 4.79 -0.22 -4.00
CA VAL A 76 5.83 -0.36 -5.02
C VAL A 76 7.16 0.01 -4.38
N PHE A 77 8.10 -0.93 -4.30
CA PHE A 77 9.48 -0.62 -3.94
C PHE A 77 10.27 -0.34 -5.22
N PRO A 78 10.60 0.94 -5.54
CA PRO A 78 11.07 1.28 -6.88
C PRO A 78 12.42 0.64 -7.22
N CYS A 79 12.54 0.17 -8.46
CA CYS A 79 13.84 -0.24 -8.99
C CYS A 79 14.55 0.94 -9.65
N LEU A 80 15.79 1.20 -9.23
CA LEU A 80 16.62 2.31 -9.71
C LEU A 80 17.78 1.84 -10.60
N ALA A 81 17.94 0.53 -10.81
CA ALA A 81 18.98 0.00 -11.67
C ALA A 81 18.76 0.40 -13.14
N SER A 82 19.83 0.58 -13.90
CA SER A 82 19.75 1.07 -15.28
C SER A 82 19.00 0.13 -16.24
N ASN A 83 18.82 -1.14 -15.88
CA ASN A 83 18.08 -2.13 -16.65
C ASN A 83 16.58 -2.18 -16.27
N CYS A 84 16.16 -1.44 -15.25
CA CYS A 84 14.76 -1.38 -14.85
C CYS A 84 13.96 -0.44 -15.73
N ALA A 85 12.65 -0.68 -15.78
CA ALA A 85 11.71 0.16 -16.50
C ALA A 85 11.76 1.62 -16.00
N PRO A 86 11.44 2.62 -16.85
CA PRO A 86 11.26 4.00 -16.41
C PRO A 86 10.22 4.12 -15.28
N PRO A 87 10.27 5.17 -14.44
CA PRO A 87 9.46 5.28 -13.23
C PRO A 87 7.95 5.08 -13.47
N ALA A 88 7.38 5.77 -14.46
CA ALA A 88 5.97 5.63 -14.80
C ALA A 88 5.63 4.19 -15.25
N ASN A 89 6.46 3.58 -16.10
CA ASN A 89 6.21 2.22 -16.58
C ASN A 89 6.28 1.15 -15.48
N GLN A 90 7.02 1.37 -14.39
CA GLN A 90 6.98 0.47 -13.22
C GLN A 90 5.58 0.50 -12.58
N VAL A 91 4.98 1.68 -12.44
CA VAL A 91 3.63 1.86 -11.88
C VAL A 91 2.56 1.32 -12.84
N GLU A 92 2.65 1.64 -14.13
CA GLU A 92 1.76 1.11 -15.17
C GLU A 92 1.72 -0.41 -15.18
N ALA A 93 2.90 -1.06 -15.13
CA ALA A 93 2.99 -2.51 -15.08
C ALA A 93 2.25 -3.08 -13.86
N VAL A 94 2.46 -2.48 -12.68
CA VAL A 94 1.82 -2.89 -11.42
C VAL A 94 0.30 -2.80 -11.53
N ILE A 95 -0.23 -1.72 -12.10
CA ILE A 95 -1.66 -1.48 -12.17
C ILE A 95 -2.32 -2.39 -13.21
N ASN A 96 -1.68 -2.60 -14.36
CA ASN A 96 -2.12 -3.60 -15.33
C ASN A 96 -2.13 -5.02 -14.72
N LYS A 97 -1.16 -5.33 -13.85
CA LYS A 97 -1.13 -6.60 -13.12
C LYS A 97 -2.23 -6.70 -12.06
N LEU A 98 -2.52 -5.64 -11.31
CA LEU A 98 -3.66 -5.59 -10.39
C LEU A 98 -4.99 -5.85 -11.13
N LYS A 99 -5.21 -5.13 -12.25
CA LYS A 99 -6.40 -5.29 -13.13
C LYS A 99 -6.53 -6.74 -13.63
N SER A 100 -5.47 -7.29 -14.22
CA SER A 100 -5.50 -8.62 -14.85
C SER A 100 -5.60 -9.78 -13.86
N THR A 101 -5.06 -9.63 -12.65
CA THR A 101 -5.12 -10.69 -11.61
C THR A 101 -6.37 -10.64 -10.74
N GLY A 102 -7.11 -9.52 -10.78
CA GLY A 102 -8.23 -9.25 -9.88
C GLY A 102 -7.82 -8.95 -8.44
N ALA A 103 -6.54 -8.70 -8.18
CA ALA A 103 -6.06 -8.23 -6.88
C ALA A 103 -6.46 -6.76 -6.70
N LYS A 104 -7.35 -6.48 -5.74
CA LYS A 104 -7.92 -5.14 -5.52
C LYS A 104 -7.31 -4.47 -4.29
N VAL A 105 -6.75 -3.29 -4.48
CA VAL A 105 -6.19 -2.42 -3.43
C VAL A 105 -6.99 -1.12 -3.33
N ASN A 106 -6.95 -0.43 -2.19
CA ASN A 106 -7.56 0.90 -2.03
C ASN A 106 -6.56 2.00 -2.40
N TYR A 107 -5.32 1.86 -1.94
CA TYR A 107 -4.21 2.74 -2.28
C TYR A 107 -3.00 1.97 -2.81
N VAL A 108 -2.23 2.66 -3.66
CA VAL A 108 -0.87 2.27 -4.04
C VAL A 108 0.10 3.23 -3.38
N TRP A 109 1.03 2.69 -2.59
CA TRP A 109 2.08 3.42 -1.90
C TRP A 109 3.40 3.30 -2.66
N LEU A 110 4.27 4.30 -2.50
CA LEU A 110 5.67 4.21 -2.91
C LEU A 110 6.54 4.01 -1.68
N ASP A 111 7.29 2.92 -1.66
CA ASP A 111 8.23 2.60 -0.59
C ASP A 111 9.60 3.22 -0.89
N ILE A 112 9.84 4.40 -0.29
CA ILE A 112 11.01 5.24 -0.54
C ILE A 112 11.96 5.13 0.67
N GLU A 113 12.97 4.27 0.54
CA GLU A 113 13.94 3.98 1.60
C GLU A 113 15.37 4.36 1.21
N ILE A 114 16.33 4.26 2.13
CA ILE A 114 17.77 4.45 1.84
C ILE A 114 18.30 3.24 1.06
N TYR A 115 17.90 3.13 -0.20
CA TYR A 115 18.21 2.00 -1.08
C TYR A 115 18.43 2.47 -2.52
N HIS A 116 19.68 2.42 -3.00
CA HIS A 116 20.12 2.76 -4.36
C HIS A 116 19.84 4.22 -4.85
N TRP A 117 19.18 5.06 -4.07
CA TRP A 117 19.00 6.48 -4.42
C TRP A 117 20.33 7.22 -4.48
N SER A 118 20.49 8.01 -5.54
CA SER A 118 21.68 8.85 -5.72
C SER A 118 21.65 10.07 -4.80
N ALA A 119 22.78 10.77 -4.67
CA ALA A 119 22.83 12.07 -4.01
C ALA A 119 22.17 13.20 -4.83
N ASP A 120 21.76 12.95 -6.08
CA ASP A 120 21.05 13.93 -6.89
C ASP A 120 19.58 13.98 -6.49
N HIS A 121 19.27 14.91 -5.58
CA HIS A 121 17.91 15.12 -5.12
C HIS A 121 16.95 15.63 -6.22
N ALA A 122 17.46 16.29 -7.26
CA ALA A 122 16.60 16.73 -8.37
C ALA A 122 16.17 15.53 -9.21
N HIS A 123 17.11 14.63 -9.53
CA HIS A 123 16.81 13.36 -10.17
C HIS A 123 15.81 12.54 -9.34
N ASN A 124 16.06 12.38 -8.03
CA ASN A 124 15.21 11.58 -7.15
C ASN A 124 13.77 12.13 -7.09
N ARG A 125 13.60 13.46 -6.95
CA ARG A 125 12.28 14.11 -6.99
C ARG A 125 11.57 13.84 -8.32
N ASN A 126 12.26 14.04 -9.45
CA ASN A 126 11.67 13.82 -10.76
C ASN A 126 11.24 12.36 -10.95
N PHE A 127 12.03 11.40 -10.46
CA PHE A 127 11.70 9.98 -10.50
C PHE A 127 10.44 9.68 -9.68
N ILE A 128 10.39 10.12 -8.42
CA ILE A 128 9.24 9.91 -7.53
C ILE A 128 7.98 10.61 -8.09
N THR A 129 8.10 11.86 -8.54
CA THR A 129 6.99 12.61 -9.14
C THR A 129 6.42 11.90 -10.36
N ALA A 130 7.28 11.33 -11.24
CA ALA A 130 6.81 10.57 -12.39
C ALA A 130 6.01 9.32 -11.98
N MET A 131 6.41 8.63 -10.91
CA MET A 131 5.63 7.49 -10.38
C MET A 131 4.30 7.94 -9.78
N VAL A 132 4.28 9.01 -8.99
CA VAL A 132 3.05 9.54 -8.36
C VAL A 132 2.05 9.99 -9.43
N ASN A 133 2.50 10.75 -10.44
CA ASN A 133 1.63 11.21 -11.52
C ASN A 133 0.96 10.02 -12.23
N GLU A 134 1.72 8.94 -12.45
CA GLU A 134 1.17 7.74 -13.07
C GLU A 134 0.11 7.08 -12.16
N ILE A 135 0.36 6.96 -10.85
CA ILE A 135 -0.63 6.44 -9.88
C ILE A 135 -1.93 7.26 -9.94
N GLU A 136 -1.84 8.59 -9.98
CA GLU A 136 -3.00 9.50 -10.01
C GLU A 136 -3.84 9.32 -11.28
N VAL A 137 -3.21 9.17 -12.44
CA VAL A 137 -3.90 8.87 -13.71
C VAL A 137 -4.74 7.61 -13.53
N PHE A 138 -4.16 6.55 -12.98
CA PHE A 138 -4.87 5.28 -12.82
C PHE A 138 -5.97 5.28 -11.76
N LEU A 139 -5.78 5.97 -10.63
CA LEU A 139 -6.84 6.06 -9.61
C LEU A 139 -8.09 6.76 -10.16
N SER A 140 -7.95 7.66 -11.13
CA SER A 140 -9.09 8.28 -11.81
C SER A 140 -9.92 7.31 -12.68
N GLU A 141 -9.34 6.17 -13.08
CA GLU A 141 -9.99 5.15 -13.92
C GLU A 141 -10.49 3.93 -13.14
N TYR A 142 -10.10 3.79 -11.87
CA TYR A 142 -10.33 2.60 -11.05
C TYR A 142 -11.57 2.70 -10.13
N GLN A 143 -12.19 3.89 -10.04
CA GLN A 143 -13.49 4.14 -9.40
C GLN A 143 -14.63 3.92 -10.39
#